data_AF-Q30H64-F1
#
_entry.id   AF-Q30H64-F1
#
_cell.length_a   1.000
_cell.length_b   1.000
_cell.length_c   1.000
_cell.angle_alpha   90.00
_cell.angle_beta   90.00
_cell.angle_gamma   90.00
#
_symmetry.space_group_name_H-M   'P 1'
#
loop_
_entity.id
_entity.type
_entity.pdbx_description
1 polymer ?
#
loop_
_entity_poly.entity_id
_entity_poly.type
_entity_poly.pdbx_seq_one_letter_code
_entity_poly.pdbx_strand_id
1 'polypeptide(L)'
;FNDQEIVALSGAHAMGRCHTTRSGFDGPWTFSPVTFSNQYFALLRDEPWQWRKWNGPAQYEDKKTKTLMMLPTDMALVKDKSFKKYVDIYANDEEKFFN
;
A
#
# COMPACT_ATOMS: atom_id res chain seq x y z
N PHE A 1 -2.11 -16.74 10.81
CA PHE A 1 -2.25 -15.92 9.61
C PHE A 1 -1.79 -16.73 8.40
N ASN A 2 -2.70 -17.03 7.48
CA ASN A 2 -2.40 -17.55 6.14
C ASN A 2 -2.14 -16.39 5.15
N ASP A 3 -1.74 -16.70 3.91
CA ASP A 3 -1.42 -15.68 2.90
C ASP A 3 -2.54 -14.66 2.66
N GLN A 4 -3.79 -15.11 2.61
CA GLN A 4 -4.96 -14.23 2.45
C GLN A 4 -5.06 -13.27 3.63
N GLU A 5 -5.01 -13.79 4.85
CA GLU A 5 -5.16 -13.00 6.07
C GLU A 5 -4.01 -12.00 6.26
N ILE A 6 -2.79 -12.34 5.82
CA ILE A 6 -1.63 -11.43 5.82
C ILE A 6 -1.88 -10.26 4.85
N VAL A 7 -2.33 -10.55 3.62
CA VAL A 7 -2.62 -9.51 2.63
C VAL A 7 -3.79 -8.64 3.10
N ALA A 8 -4.86 -9.25 3.63
CA ALA A 8 -6.02 -8.52 4.16
C ALA A 8 -5.61 -7.58 5.30
N LEU A 9 -4.80 -8.06 6.26
CA LEU A 9 -4.32 -7.23 7.36
C LEU A 9 -3.46 -6.06 6.88
N SER A 10 -2.64 -6.27 5.84
CA SER A 10 -1.83 -5.21 5.22
C SER A 10 -2.71 -4.09 4.62
N GLY A 11 -3.95 -4.41 4.24
CA GLY A 11 -4.95 -3.45 3.79
C GLY A 11 -5.34 -2.39 4.83
N ALA A 12 -4.96 -2.55 6.11
CA ALA A 12 -5.09 -1.49 7.12
C ALA A 12 -4.35 -0.20 6.72
N HIS A 13 -3.32 -0.29 5.88
CA HIS A 13 -2.64 0.87 5.28
C HIS A 13 -3.53 1.70 4.33
N ALA A 14 -4.76 1.27 4.04
CA ALA A 14 -5.78 2.16 3.46
C ALA A 14 -6.08 3.38 4.33
N MET A 15 -5.78 3.29 5.64
CA MET A 15 -6.01 4.33 6.63
C MET A 15 -4.70 4.93 7.14
N GLY A 16 -4.72 6.24 7.38
CA GLY A 16 -3.65 6.99 7.98
C GLY A 16 -2.49 7.27 7.04
N ARG A 17 -1.32 7.47 7.65
CA ARG A 17 -0.09 7.85 6.97
C ARG A 17 1.13 7.56 7.84
N CYS A 18 2.29 7.51 7.21
CA CYS A 18 3.57 7.53 7.91
C CYS A 18 3.95 8.95 8.37
N HIS A 19 4.74 9.01 9.44
CA HIS A 19 5.30 10.23 10.02
C HIS A 19 6.78 10.04 10.37
N THR A 20 7.62 10.98 9.92
CA THR A 20 9.07 10.93 10.11
C THR A 20 9.48 10.84 11.58
N THR A 21 8.74 11.52 12.47
CA THR A 21 9.02 11.53 13.92
C THR A 21 8.60 10.25 14.66
N ARG A 22 7.91 9.33 13.99
CA ARG A 22 7.44 8.06 14.60
C ARG A 22 8.20 6.86 14.05
N SER A 23 8.27 6.74 12.73
CA SER A 23 8.89 5.59 12.05
C SER A 23 10.02 5.96 11.10
N GLY A 24 10.28 7.25 10.88
CA GLY A 24 11.23 7.74 9.88
C GLY A 24 10.66 7.82 8.46
N PHE A 25 9.59 7.06 8.14
CA PHE A 25 8.88 7.11 6.86
C PHE A 25 7.92 8.30 6.76
N ASP A 26 7.52 8.68 5.55
CA ASP A 26 6.64 9.82 5.35
C ASP A 26 5.65 9.64 4.19
N GLY A 27 4.42 10.08 4.42
CA GLY A 27 3.37 10.18 3.41
C GLY A 27 2.19 9.23 3.65
N PRO A 28 1.04 9.49 3.01
CA PRO A 28 -0.11 8.59 2.99
C PRO A 28 0.03 7.52 1.91
N TRP A 29 -0.64 6.39 2.10
CA TRP A 29 -0.74 5.34 1.07
C TRP A 29 -1.83 5.62 0.02
N THR A 30 -2.86 6.37 0.40
CA THR A 30 -4.02 6.69 -0.45
C THR A 30 -4.26 8.20 -0.49
N PHE A 31 -5.03 8.66 -1.49
CA PHE A 31 -5.43 10.07 -1.58
C PHE A 31 -6.48 10.46 -0.53
N SER A 32 -7.16 9.47 0.06
CA SER A 32 -8.19 9.64 1.08
C SER A 32 -7.80 8.89 2.37
N PRO A 33 -6.78 9.35 3.12
CA PRO A 33 -6.17 8.61 4.23
C PRO A 33 -7.08 8.47 5.47
N VAL A 34 -8.30 9.00 5.44
CA VAL A 34 -9.28 8.88 6.53
C VAL A 34 -10.53 8.10 6.11
N THR A 35 -10.49 7.46 4.94
CA THR A 35 -11.59 6.66 4.40
C THR A 35 -11.13 5.24 4.16
N PHE A 36 -11.77 4.30 4.84
CA PHE A 36 -11.49 2.87 4.63
C PHE A 36 -12.13 2.43 3.32
N SER A 37 -11.29 1.99 2.38
CA SER A 37 -11.66 1.54 1.03
C SER A 37 -10.63 0.57 0.49
N ASN A 38 -10.93 -0.11 -0.62
CA ASN A 38 -9.96 -0.95 -1.30
C ASN A 38 -8.90 -0.18 -2.12
N GLN A 39 -8.90 1.16 -2.05
CA GLN A 39 -8.03 2.03 -2.84
C GLN A 39 -6.53 1.75 -2.61
N TYR A 40 -6.14 1.29 -1.41
CA TYR A 40 -4.78 0.84 -1.13
C TYR A 40 -4.32 -0.26 -2.12
N PHE A 41 -5.12 -1.31 -2.31
CA PHE A 41 -4.77 -2.40 -3.22
C PHE A 41 -4.81 -1.98 -4.68
N ALA A 42 -5.81 -1.16 -5.07
CA ALA A 42 -5.90 -0.62 -6.42
C ALA A 42 -4.66 0.22 -6.77
N LEU A 43 -4.26 1.16 -5.90
CA LEU A 43 -3.07 1.99 -6.10
C LEU A 43 -1.78 1.17 -6.07
N LEU A 44 -1.65 0.23 -5.13
CA LEU A 44 -0.49 -0.66 -5.04
C LEU A 44 -0.28 -1.47 -6.33
N ARG A 45 -1.37 -1.94 -6.96
CA ARG A 45 -1.35 -2.72 -8.19
C ARG A 45 -1.14 -1.87 -9.44
N ASP A 46 -1.81 -0.72 -9.54
CA ASP A 46 -2.01 0.01 -10.80
C ASP A 46 -1.12 1.25 -10.95
N GLU A 47 -0.68 1.87 -9.85
CA GLU A 47 0.20 3.04 -9.93
C GLU A 47 1.65 2.64 -10.24
N PRO A 48 2.34 3.36 -11.14
CA PRO A 48 3.75 3.14 -11.34
C PRO A 48 4.56 3.74 -10.18
N TRP A 49 5.23 2.88 -9.43
CA TRP A 49 6.06 3.25 -8.28
C TRP A 49 7.53 3.47 -8.67
N GLN A 50 8.20 4.35 -7.93
CA GLN A 50 9.66 4.52 -7.99
C GLN A 50 10.25 4.68 -6.59
N TRP A 51 11.53 4.34 -6.43
CA TRP A 51 12.23 4.65 -5.18
C TRP A 51 12.34 6.18 -4.99
N ARG A 52 11.91 6.65 -3.83
CA ARG A 52 12.04 8.05 -3.42
C ARG A 52 13.50 8.36 -3.13
N LYS A 53 14.01 9.46 -3.69
CA LYS A 53 15.36 9.98 -3.40
C LYS A 53 15.26 11.05 -2.30
N TRP A 54 15.62 10.69 -1.07
CA TRP A 54 15.48 11.55 0.12
C TRP A 54 16.37 11.04 1.26
N ASN A 55 16.38 11.75 2.40
CA ASN A 55 17.23 11.45 3.56
C ASN A 55 16.60 10.49 4.58
N GLY A 56 15.40 9.97 4.31
CA GLY A 56 14.73 8.99 5.17
C GLY A 56 14.99 7.55 4.74
N PRO A 57 14.32 6.58 5.38
CA PRO A 57 14.42 5.17 5.01
C PRO A 57 13.99 4.91 3.56
N ALA A 58 14.39 3.76 3.01
CA ALA A 58 14.01 3.37 1.66
C ALA A 58 12.48 3.24 1.54
N GLN A 59 11.86 4.13 0.76
CA GLN A 59 10.43 4.12 0.49
C GLN A 59 10.16 4.42 -0.98
N TYR A 60 9.00 3.99 -1.46
CA TYR A 60 8.53 4.31 -2.80
C TYR A 60 7.67 5.58 -2.76
N GLU A 61 7.59 6.24 -3.91
CA GLU A 61 6.60 7.27 -4.22
C GLU A 61 5.96 6.96 -5.58
N ASP A 62 4.73 7.42 -5.78
CA ASP A 62 4.07 7.30 -7.08
C ASP A 62 4.76 8.22 -8.09
N LYS A 63 4.98 7.75 -9.32
CA LYS A 63 5.73 8.53 -10.32
C LYS A 63 4.98 9.79 -10.77
N LYS A 64 3.64 9.78 -10.74
CA LYS A 64 2.80 10.81 -11.35
C LYS A 64 2.75 12.08 -10.50
N THR A 65 2.41 11.93 -9.23
CA THR A 65 2.17 13.05 -8.30
C THR A 65 3.26 13.18 -7.26
N LYS A 66 3.94 12.07 -6.91
CA LYS A 66 4.93 11.99 -5.81
C LYS A 66 4.34 12.37 -4.45
N THR A 67 3.03 12.16 -4.29
CA THR A 67 2.30 12.49 -3.06
C THR A 67 1.93 11.27 -2.24
N LEU A 68 1.88 10.09 -2.88
CA LEU A 68 1.65 8.81 -2.24
C LEU A 68 2.97 8.14 -1.89
N MET A 69 2.90 7.21 -0.95
CA MET A 69 4.04 6.38 -0.57
C MET A 69 3.65 4.91 -0.46
N MET A 70 4.63 4.04 -0.70
CA MET A 70 4.55 2.62 -0.36
C MET A 70 5.85 2.22 0.34
N LEU A 71 5.74 1.35 1.32
CA LEU A 71 6.88 0.72 1.97
C LEU A 71 7.45 -0.40 1.08
N PRO A 72 8.72 -0.79 1.28
CA PRO A 72 9.26 -2.00 0.66
C PRO A 72 8.42 -3.25 0.96
N THR A 73 7.79 -3.30 2.13
CA THR A 73 6.88 -4.39 2.55
C THR A 73 5.57 -4.37 1.78
N ASP A 74 4.98 -3.20 1.50
CA ASP A 74 3.78 -3.09 0.65
C ASP A 74 4.08 -3.63 -0.75
N MET A 75 5.23 -3.23 -1.32
CA MET A 75 5.67 -3.72 -2.63
C MET A 75 5.96 -5.23 -2.66
N ALA A 76 6.19 -5.88 -1.53
CA ALA A 76 6.35 -7.33 -1.48
C ALA A 76 5.05 -8.05 -1.82
N LEU A 77 3.89 -7.47 -1.49
CA LEU A 77 2.57 -8.06 -1.74
C LEU A 77 2.26 -8.24 -3.23
N VAL A 78 2.81 -7.38 -4.10
CA VAL A 78 2.64 -7.49 -5.56
C VAL A 78 3.78 -8.22 -6.27
N LYS A 79 4.94 -8.35 -5.61
CA LYS A 79 6.11 -9.07 -6.15
C LYS A 79 6.03 -10.56 -5.89
N ASP A 80 5.48 -10.96 -4.75
CA ASP A 80 5.24 -12.36 -4.43
C ASP A 80 3.98 -12.88 -5.15
N LYS A 81 4.06 -14.09 -5.74
CA LYS A 81 2.97 -14.64 -6.55
C LYS A 81 1.76 -15.08 -5.72
N SER A 82 1.96 -15.62 -4.52
CA SER A 82 0.83 -16.09 -3.70
C SER A 82 0.10 -14.89 -3.09
N PHE A 83 0.83 -13.86 -2.67
CA PHE A 83 0.23 -12.62 -2.16
C PHE A 83 -0.45 -11.82 -3.27
N LYS A 84 0.16 -11.71 -4.45
CA LYS A 84 -0.40 -10.93 -5.57
C LYS A 84 -1.80 -11.39 -5.95
N LYS A 85 -2.08 -12.70 -5.87
CA LYS A 85 -3.42 -13.24 -6.10
C LYS A 85 -4.48 -12.53 -5.25
N TYR A 86 -4.20 -12.32 -3.96
CA TYR A 86 -5.13 -11.67 -3.04
C TYR A 86 -5.17 -10.16 -3.22
N VAL A 87 -4.04 -9.53 -3.54
CA VAL A 87 -4.01 -8.11 -3.93
C VAL A 87 -4.91 -7.88 -5.14
N ASP A 88 -4.83 -8.73 -6.16
CA ASP A 88 -5.66 -8.62 -7.37
C ASP A 88 -7.15 -8.81 -7.06
N ILE A 89 -7.50 -9.72 -6.14
CA ILE A 89 -8.89 -9.91 -5.68
C ILE A 89 -9.40 -8.64 -5.02
N TYR A 90 -8.68 -8.14 -4.00
CA TYR A 90 -9.12 -6.99 -3.21
C TYR A 90 -9.13 -5.68 -4.00
N ALA A 91 -8.19 -5.51 -4.93
CA ALA A 91 -8.17 -4.36 -5.83
C ALA A 91 -9.38 -4.33 -6.80
N ASN A 92 -9.93 -5.50 -7.17
CA ASN A 92 -11.08 -5.60 -8.07
C ASN A 92 -12.43 -5.67 -7.36
N ASP A 93 -12.44 -6.03 -6.08
CA ASP A 93 -13.65 -6.38 -5.34
C ASP A 93 -13.52 -5.93 -3.88
N GLU A 94 -14.10 -4.77 -3.56
CA GLU A 94 -14.06 -4.18 -2.23
C GLU A 94 -14.83 -5.01 -1.20
N GLU A 95 -15.93 -5.65 -1.59
CA GLU A 95 -16.73 -6.49 -0.69
C GLU A 95 -15.92 -7.68 -0.20
N LYS A 96 -15.08 -8.28 -1.05
CA LYS A 96 -14.14 -9.34 -0.65
C LYS A 96 -13.00 -8.86 0.22
N PHE A 97 -12.64 -7.58 0.16
CA PHE A 97 -11.67 -7.03 1.10
C PHE A 97 -12.31 -6.85 2.49
N PHE A 98 -13.59 -6.49 2.54
CA PHE A 98 -14.28 -6.18 3.78
C PHE A 98 -14.81 -7.41 4.55
N ASN A 99 -14.93 -8.58 3.90
CA ASN A 99 -15.47 -9.83 4.47
C ASN A 99 -14.49 -11.00 4.31
#